data_AF-A0A562R783-F1
#
_entry.id   AF-A0A562R783-F1
#
_cell.length_a   1.000
_cell.length_b   1.000
_cell.length_c   1.000
_cell.angle_alpha   90.00
_cell.angle_beta   90.00
_cell.angle_gamma   90.00
#
_symmetry.space_group_name_H-M   'P 1'
#
loop_
_entity.id
_entity.type
_entity.pdbx_description
1 polymer ?
#
loop_
_entity_poly.entity_id
_entity_poly.type
_entity_poly.pdbx_seq_one_letter_code
_entity_poly.pdbx_strand_id
1 'polypeptide(L)' 'MSNMMRDSQIMAQTQDENLGYMSDMALELAQMAEDSGLTTLAYLFRMAALEASTVNSVLAEPEDFPQQMTSH' A
#
# COMPACT_ATOMS: atom_id res chain seq x y z
N MET A 1 22.53 19.15 4.93
CA MET A 1 21.79 18.12 4.16
C MET A 1 20.84 17.36 5.08
N SER A 2 19.91 18.04 5.77
CA SER A 2 19.04 17.42 6.80
C SER A 2 17.54 17.64 6.56
N ASN A 3 17.14 18.47 5.60
CA ASN A 3 15.73 18.73 5.31
C ASN A 3 15.11 17.59 4.48
N MET A 4 15.76 17.19 3.38
CA MET A 4 15.26 16.14 2.48
C MET A 4 14.96 14.81 3.19
N MET A 5 15.82 14.37 4.12
CA MET A 5 15.62 13.10 4.85
C MET A 5 14.44 13.13 5.82
N ARG A 6 14.08 14.31 6.33
CA ARG A 6 12.94 14.51 7.24
C ARG A 6 11.64 14.60 6.45
N ASP A 7 11.70 15.29 5.31
CA ASP A 7 10.57 15.40 4.38
C ASP A 7 10.19 14.02 3.82
N SER A 8 11.17 13.16 3.49
CA SER A 8 10.94 11.78 3.08
C SER A 8 10.24 10.92 4.15
N GLN A 9 10.60 11.07 5.42
CA GLN A 9 9.95 10.34 6.52
C GLN A 9 8.50 10.78 6.74
N ILE A 10 8.23 12.09 6.64
CA ILE A 10 6.87 12.63 6.77
C ILE A 10 5.98 12.16 5.60
N MET A 11 6.52 12.11 4.38
CA MET A 11 5.79 11.59 3.22
C MET A 11 5.50 10.09 3.36
N ALA A 12 6.44 9.29 3.85
CA ALA A 12 6.24 7.86 4.10
C ALA A 12 5.17 7.60 5.17
N GLN A 13 5.16 8.37 6.27
CA GLN A 13 4.14 8.27 7.32
C GLN A 13 2.75 8.65 6.80
N THR A 14 2.65 9.73 6.03
CA THR A 14 1.37 10.16 5.45
C THR A 14 0.83 9.13 4.45
N GLN A 15 1.71 8.43 3.73
CA GLN A 15 1.33 7.36 2.81
C GLN A 15 0.84 6.11 3.56
N ASP A 16 1.51 5.72 4.64
CA ASP A 16 1.13 4.58 5.50
C ASP A 16 -0.26 4.78 6.13
N GLU A 17 -0.52 5.97 6.68
CA GLU A 17 -1.83 6.34 7.24
C GLU A 17 -2.95 6.31 6.18
N ASN A 18 -2.65 6.77 4.96
CA ASN A 18 -3.60 6.76 3.85
C ASN A 18 -3.93 5.33 3.39
N LEU A 19 -2.94 4.42 3.38
CA LEU A 19 -3.15 3.02 3.02
C LEU A 19 -3.96 2.26 4.07
N GLY A 20 -3.75 2.54 5.36
CA GLY A 20 -4.59 2.01 6.44
C GLY A 20 -6.05 2.41 6.28
N TYR A 21 -6.29 3.70 6.03
CA TYR A 21 -7.64 4.22 5.77
C TYR A 21 -8.29 3.59 4.53
N MET A 22 -7.52 3.37 3.45
CA MET A 22 -8.01 2.68 2.26
C MET A 22 -8.37 1.22 2.52
N SER A 23 -7.59 0.52 3.35
CA SER A 23 -7.87 -0.87 3.74
C SER A 23 -9.17 -0.97 4.53
N ASP A 24 -9.37 -0.10 5.52
CA ASP A 24 -10.59 -0.05 6.33
C ASP A 24 -11.83 0.27 5.48
N MET A 25 -11.71 1.23 4.56
CA MET A 25 -12.79 1.57 3.62
C MET A 25 -13.13 0.40 2.70
N ALA A 26 -12.13 -0.32 2.20
CA ALA A 26 -12.35 -1.48 1.35
C ALA A 26 -13.06 -2.61 2.12
N LEU A 27 -12.73 -2.82 3.40
CA LEU A 27 -13.44 -3.81 4.24
C LEU A 27 -14.90 -3.43 4.48
N GLU A 28 -15.20 -2.15 4.74
CA GLU A 28 -16.58 -1.67 4.89
C GLU A 28 -17.39 -1.89 3.61
N LEU A 29 -16.83 -1.52 2.46
CA LEU A 29 -17.46 -1.74 1.16
C LEU A 29 -17.65 -3.22 0.83
N ALA A 30 -16.71 -4.08 1.24
CA ALA A 30 -16.84 -5.53 1.08
C ALA A 30 -18.04 -6.06 1.86
N GLN A 31 -18.25 -5.61 3.10
CA GLN A 31 -19.38 -6.01 3.92
C GLN A 31 -20.71 -5.55 3.29
N MET A 32 -20.78 -4.28 2.86
CA MET A 32 -21.98 -3.75 2.19
C MET A 32 -22.32 -4.51 0.91
N ALA A 33 -21.29 -4.89 0.13
CA ALA A 33 -21.45 -5.68 -1.08
C ALA A 33 -21.94 -7.11 -0.77
N GLU A 34 -21.42 -7.74 0.29
CA GLU A 34 -21.84 -9.07 0.73
C GLU A 34 -23.30 -9.06 1.22
N ASP A 35 -23.68 -8.07 2.00
CA ASP A 35 -25.07 -7.86 2.47
C ASP A 35 -26.04 -7.63 1.31
N SER A 36 -25.55 -7.07 0.20
CA SER A 36 -26.31 -6.85 -1.03
C SER A 36 -26.31 -8.06 -1.98
N GLY A 37 -25.67 -9.17 -1.61
CA GLY A 37 -25.52 -10.37 -2.45
C GLY A 37 -24.56 -10.20 -3.63
N LEU A 38 -23.76 -9.13 -3.66
CA LEU A 38 -22.76 -8.84 -4.69
C LEU A 38 -21.43 -9.54 -4.35
N THR A 39 -21.44 -10.87 -4.31
CA THR A 39 -20.29 -11.68 -3.87
C THR A 39 -19.00 -11.36 -4.62
N THR A 40 -19.07 -11.18 -5.94
CA THR A 40 -17.90 -10.82 -6.75
C THR A 40 -17.33 -9.46 -6.37
N LEU A 41 -18.19 -8.49 -6.08
CA LEU A 41 -17.76 -7.15 -5.68
C LEU A 41 -17.15 -7.16 -4.27
N ALA A 42 -17.76 -7.90 -3.34
CA ALA A 42 -17.20 -8.11 -2.00
C ALA A 42 -15.81 -8.75 -2.06
N TYR A 43 -15.61 -9.72 -2.94
CA TYR A 43 -14.30 -10.33 -3.18
C TYR A 43 -13.26 -9.31 -3.67
N LEU A 44 -13.61 -8.48 -4.66
CA LEU A 44 -12.71 -7.46 -5.18
C LEU A 44 -12.30 -6.44 -4.11
N PHE A 45 -13.23 -6.01 -3.26
CA PHE A 45 -12.92 -5.12 -2.16
C PHE A 45 -12.00 -5.77 -1.11
N ARG A 46 -12.19 -7.05 -0.79
CA ARG A 46 -11.26 -7.79 0.08
C ARG A 46 -9.85 -7.87 -0.51
N MET A 47 -9.74 -8.06 -1.83
CA MET A 47 -8.44 -8.04 -2.52
C MET A 47 -7.78 -6.66 -2.44
N ALA A 48 -8.53 -5.58 -2.65
CA ALA A 48 -8.01 -4.23 -2.49
C ALA A 48 -7.56 -3.92 -1.05
N ALA A 49 -8.28 -4.42 -0.03
CA ALA A 49 -7.88 -4.27 1.37
C ALA A 49 -6.55 -4.96 1.68
N LEU A 50 -6.35 -6.16 1.13
CA LEU A 50 -5.10 -6.91 1.25
C LEU A 50 -3.94 -6.21 0.55
N GLU A 51 -4.17 -5.67 -0.64
CA GLU A 51 -3.16 -4.88 -1.35
C GLU A 51 -2.77 -3.64 -0.54
N ALA A 52 -3.74 -2.87 -0.04
CA ALA A 52 -3.44 -1.70 0.79
C ALA A 52 -2.65 -2.04 2.06
N SER A 53 -2.94 -3.18 2.71
CA SER A 53 -2.20 -3.65 3.89
C SER A 53 -0.80 -4.22 3.57
N THR A 54 -0.55 -4.68 2.34
CA THR A 54 0.72 -5.33 1.94
C THR A 54 1.66 -4.40 1.17
N VAL A 55 1.18 -3.27 0.64
CA VAL A 55 1.99 -2.24 -0.03
C VAL A 55 3.13 -1.74 0.86
N ASN A 56 2.95 -1.71 2.18
CA ASN A 56 4.03 -1.36 3.11
C ASN A 56 5.19 -2.38 3.15
N SER A 57 4.93 -3.64 2.81
CA SER A 57 5.96 -4.70 2.73
C SER A 57 6.71 -4.69 1.40
N VAL A 58 6.11 -4.15 0.32
CA VAL A 58 6.72 -4.10 -1.01
C VAL A 58 7.54 -2.81 -1.21
N LEU A 59 7.14 -1.69 -0.59
CA LEU A 59 7.91 -0.44 -0.56
C LEU A 59 9.07 -0.44 0.45
N ALA A 60 9.17 -1.47 1.30
CA ALA A 60 10.24 -1.65 2.27
C ALA A 60 11.50 -2.33 1.71
N GLU A 61 11.50 -2.77 0.44
CA GLU A 61 12.76 -3.01 -0.28
C GLU A 61 13.22 -1.68 -0.88
N PRO A 62 14.27 -1.02 -0.36
CA PRO A 62 15.01 -0.11 -1.20
C PRO A 62 15.53 -0.96 -2.35
N GLU A 63 15.26 -0.53 -3.58
CA GLU A 63 15.96 -1.05 -4.76
C GLU A 63 17.45 -0.75 -4.64
N ASP A 64 18.17 -1.51 -3.81
CA ASP A 64 19.60 -1.75 -3.95
C ASP A 64 19.76 -2.82 -5.03
N PHE A 65 19.36 -2.49 -6.27
CA PHE A 65 19.91 -3.17 -7.43
C PHE A 65 21.34 -2.64 -7.59
N PRO A 66 22.40 -3.44 -7.34
CA PRO A 66 23.73 -3.04 -7.78
C PRO A 66 23.69 -3.07 -9.30
N GLN A 67 23.61 -1.88 -9.90
CA GLN A 67 23.97 -1.68 -11.30
C GLN A 67 25.38 -2.25 -11.47
N GLN A 68 25.46 -3.47 -12.00
CA GLN A 68 26.69 -4.05 -12.47
C GLN A 68 27.17 -3.19 -13.63
N MET A 69 27.95 -2.16 -13.30
CA MET A 69 28.90 -1.59 -14.23
C MET A 69 29.93 -2.68 -14.54
N THR A 70 29.68 -3.44 -15.61
CA THR A 70 30.77 -4.12 -16.30
C THR A 70 31.60 -3.05 -16.99
N SER A 71 32.60 -2.53 -16.27
CA SER A 71 33.74 -1.85 -16.87
C SER A 71 34.78 -2.91 -17.20
N HIS A 72 35.25 -2.86 -18.45
CA HIS A 72 36.29 -3.66 -19.12
C HIS A 72 35.84 -4.94 -19.85
#